data_AF-A0A7Y3X9N8-F1
#
_entry.id   AF-A0A7Y3X9N8-F1
#
_cell.length_a   1.000
_cell.length_b   1.000
_cell.length_c   1.000
_cell.angle_alpha   90.00
_cell.angle_beta   90.00
_cell.angle_gamma   90.00
#
_symmetry.space_group_name_H-M   'P 1'
#
loop_
_entity.id
_entity.type
_entity.pdbx_description
1 polymer ?
#
loop_
_entity_poly.entity_id
_entity_poly.type
_entity_poly.pdbx_seq_one_letter_code
_entity_poly.pdbx_strand_id
1 'polypeptide(L)'
;MNTSLTKFCKDHDLPKSTVHRRCQELRIETSDGLAADDCDRLLHEFDIAPSEPEPVPIQTTVEVGNHQIVLSTPQLPAAFSLESLRTGKSITFEDPLAVASQFIEVADQISDAMETDLDNRKAKLNQTKQAKDAIAAKAMALKLQQQRYQEKAYRIDSEQSDQTDSLKEALELLQALGK
;
A
#
# COMPACT_ATOMS: atom_id res chain seq x y z
N MET A 1 -13.68 25.79 -37.32
CA MET A 1 -12.35 26.29 -37.73
C MET A 1 -12.40 26.44 -39.24
N ASN A 2 -12.15 27.65 -39.76
CA ASN A 2 -12.26 27.89 -41.20
C ASN A 2 -10.93 27.55 -41.88
N THR A 3 -10.99 26.78 -42.96
CA THR A 3 -9.81 26.38 -43.72
C THR A 3 -9.57 27.39 -44.83
N SER A 4 -8.35 27.90 -44.97
CA SER A 4 -8.06 28.82 -46.08
C SER A 4 -8.14 28.08 -47.42
N LEU A 5 -8.76 28.70 -48.42
CA LEU A 5 -8.93 28.13 -49.76
C LEU A 5 -7.59 27.64 -50.37
N THR A 6 -6.49 28.33 -50.06
CA THR A 6 -5.15 27.94 -50.51
C THR A 6 -4.65 26.65 -49.86
N LYS A 7 -5.00 26.40 -48.59
CA LYS A 7 -4.66 25.16 -47.89
C LYS A 7 -5.47 23.99 -48.46
N PHE A 8 -6.77 24.18 -48.68
CA PHE A 8 -7.64 23.18 -49.31
C PHE A 8 -7.14 22.77 -50.71
N CYS A 9 -6.78 23.74 -51.56
CA CYS A 9 -6.27 23.44 -52.90
C CYS A 9 -4.95 22.66 -52.86
N LYS A 10 -4.10 22.90 -51.85
CA LYS A 10 -2.82 22.21 -51.69
C LYS A 10 -2.98 20.80 -51.14
N ASP A 11 -3.90 20.59 -50.21
CA ASP A 11 -4.14 19.30 -49.56
C ASP A 11 -4.81 18.29 -50.51
N HIS A 12 -5.58 18.78 -51.50
CA HIS A 12 -6.27 17.95 -52.50
C HIS A 12 -5.70 18.05 -53.92
N ASP A 13 -4.52 18.68 -54.08
CA ASP A 13 -3.79 18.87 -55.34
C ASP A 13 -4.66 19.42 -56.51
N LEU A 14 -5.51 20.41 -56.20
CA LEU A 14 -6.42 21.02 -57.15
C LEU A 14 -5.92 22.40 -57.64
N PRO A 15 -6.06 22.74 -58.94
CA PRO A 15 -5.69 24.07 -59.44
C PRO A 15 -6.55 25.17 -58.81
N LYS A 16 -5.91 26.13 -58.13
CA LYS A 16 -6.58 27.20 -57.37
C LYS A 16 -7.56 28.04 -58.21
N SER A 17 -7.27 28.26 -59.49
CA SER A 17 -8.16 29.00 -60.41
C SER A 17 -9.48 28.26 -60.67
N THR A 18 -9.45 26.94 -60.75
CA THR A 18 -10.61 26.08 -61.00
C THR A 18 -11.52 26.00 -59.77
N VAL A 19 -10.93 25.84 -58.58
CA VAL A 19 -11.66 25.81 -57.31
C VAL A 19 -12.30 27.17 -57.01
N HIS A 20 -11.56 28.27 -57.22
CA HIS A 20 -12.08 29.61 -56.99
C HIS A 20 -13.26 29.96 -57.90
N ARG A 21 -13.23 29.53 -59.17
CA ARG A 21 -14.35 29.70 -60.10
C ARG A 21 -15.59 28.92 -59.65
N ARG A 22 -15.42 27.68 -59.19
CA ARG A 22 -16.54 26.87 -58.67
C ARG A 22 -17.15 27.44 -57.39
N CYS A 23 -16.33 27.99 -56.47
CA CYS A 23 -16.85 28.68 -55.29
C CYS A 23 -17.75 29.88 -55.66
N GLN A 24 -17.39 30.64 -56.71
CA GLN A 24 -18.20 31.76 -57.20
C GLN A 24 -19.52 31.30 -57.84
N GLU A 25 -19.49 30.21 -58.61
CA GLU A 25 -20.69 29.62 -59.22
C GLU A 25 -21.68 29.07 -58.18
N LEU A 26 -21.15 28.50 -57.09
CA LEU A 26 -21.92 27.94 -55.97
C LEU A 26 -22.29 28.99 -54.90
N ARG A 27 -21.91 30.26 -55.10
CA ARG A 27 -22.13 31.38 -54.18
C ARG A 27 -21.58 31.14 -52.77
N ILE A 28 -20.40 30.51 -52.68
CA ILE A 28 -19.69 30.26 -51.43
C ILE A 28 -18.83 31.48 -51.10
N GLU A 29 -19.02 32.06 -49.91
CA GLU A 29 -18.25 33.22 -49.45
C GLU A 29 -16.88 32.78 -48.94
N THR A 30 -15.81 33.33 -49.53
CA THR A 30 -14.42 32.89 -49.26
C THR A 30 -13.57 33.95 -48.55
N SER A 31 -14.17 35.08 -48.19
CA SER A 31 -13.51 36.25 -47.58
C SER A 31 -12.89 35.95 -46.22
N ASP A 32 -13.56 35.14 -45.39
CA ASP A 32 -13.11 34.74 -44.04
C ASP A 32 -12.65 33.26 -43.97
N GLY A 33 -12.35 32.67 -45.12
CA GLY A 33 -11.99 31.25 -45.27
C GLY A 33 -13.20 30.33 -45.52
N LEU A 34 -12.95 29.08 -45.90
CA LEU A 34 -13.99 28.09 -46.19
C LEU A 34 -14.52 27.48 -44.90
N ALA A 35 -15.84 27.42 -44.77
CA ALA A 35 -16.51 26.64 -43.73
C ALA A 35 -16.34 25.14 -44.00
N ALA A 36 -16.46 24.33 -42.95
CA ALA A 36 -16.35 22.86 -43.04
C ALA A 36 -17.38 22.28 -44.04
N ASP A 37 -18.63 22.75 -43.97
CA ASP A 37 -19.71 22.32 -44.85
C ASP A 37 -19.46 22.66 -46.33
N ASP A 38 -18.75 23.76 -46.60
CA ASP A 38 -18.38 24.14 -47.97
C ASP A 38 -17.19 23.34 -48.51
N CYS A 39 -16.30 22.86 -47.63
CA CYS A 39 -15.19 21.97 -48.00
C CYS A 39 -15.73 20.60 -48.43
N ASP A 40 -16.68 20.03 -47.69
CA ASP A 40 -17.29 18.73 -48.01
C ASP A 40 -18.06 18.78 -49.34
N ARG A 41 -18.74 19.90 -49.62
CA ARG A 41 -19.41 20.13 -50.92
C ARG A 41 -18.43 20.22 -52.08
N LEU A 42 -17.28 20.86 -51.89
CA LEU A 42 -16.24 20.92 -52.92
C LEU A 42 -15.57 19.56 -53.14
N LEU A 43 -15.37 18.76 -52.08
CA LEU A 43 -14.82 17.40 -52.20
C LEU A 43 -15.74 16.47 -53.02
N HIS A 44 -17.04 16.59 -52.83
CA HIS A 44 -18.04 15.88 -53.62
C HIS A 44 -18.12 16.40 -55.07
N GLU A 45 -18.00 17.72 -55.30
CA GLU A 45 -18.10 18.31 -56.65
C GLU A 45 -16.86 18.02 -57.52
N PHE A 46 -15.67 17.93 -56.92
CA PHE A 46 -14.43 17.59 -57.64
C PHE A 46 -14.19 16.09 -57.75
N ASP A 47 -15.16 15.27 -57.32
CA ASP A 47 -15.17 13.80 -57.43
C ASP A 47 -13.87 13.15 -56.92
N ILE A 48 -13.26 13.78 -55.90
CA ILE A 48 -12.07 13.27 -55.22
C ILE A 48 -12.55 12.25 -54.19
N ALA A 49 -13.05 11.14 -54.70
CA ALA A 49 -13.21 9.89 -53.98
C ALA A 49 -12.94 8.72 -54.94
N PRO A 50 -11.95 7.86 -54.65
CA PRO A 50 -11.95 6.46 -55.07
C PRO A 50 -12.20 5.57 -53.84
N SER A 51 -13.32 4.84 -53.73
CA SER A 51 -13.73 3.56 -54.37
C SER A 51 -13.08 2.28 -53.79
N GLU A 52 -13.91 1.31 -53.35
CA GLU A 52 -13.72 -0.03 -52.72
C GLU A 52 -12.82 -1.07 -53.51
N PRO A 53 -12.30 -2.22 -52.94
CA PRO A 53 -13.08 -3.36 -52.37
C PRO A 53 -12.50 -4.32 -51.24
N GLU A 54 -13.45 -4.93 -50.50
CA GLU A 54 -13.59 -6.27 -49.82
C GLU A 54 -12.57 -6.87 -48.79
N PRO A 55 -12.97 -7.82 -47.89
CA PRO A 55 -14.09 -7.83 -46.93
C PRO A 55 -13.68 -8.35 -45.51
N VAL A 56 -14.32 -7.91 -44.41
CA VAL A 56 -14.72 -8.78 -43.27
C VAL A 56 -15.70 -8.03 -42.33
N PRO A 57 -16.67 -8.75 -41.73
CA PRO A 57 -18.01 -8.22 -41.42
C PRO A 57 -18.09 -7.48 -40.07
N ILE A 58 -19.04 -6.57 -39.87
CA ILE A 58 -20.32 -6.71 -39.11
C ILE A 58 -20.78 -5.23 -38.88
N GLN A 59 -22.03 -4.74 -39.04
CA GLN A 59 -23.20 -4.91 -38.18
C GLN A 59 -24.41 -4.09 -38.69
N THR A 60 -25.61 -4.54 -38.33
CA THR A 60 -26.95 -4.07 -38.73
C THR A 60 -27.49 -2.84 -37.97
N THR A 61 -28.36 -2.04 -38.62
CA THR A 61 -29.46 -1.30 -37.96
C THR A 61 -30.76 -1.47 -38.77
N VAL A 62 -31.89 -1.67 -38.09
CA VAL A 62 -33.24 -1.93 -38.63
C VAL A 62 -34.15 -0.73 -38.36
N GLU A 63 -35.07 -0.38 -39.27
CA GLU A 63 -36.44 0.06 -38.90
C GLU A 63 -37.52 -0.38 -39.92
N VAL A 64 -38.76 -0.47 -39.41
CA VAL A 64 -39.97 -1.26 -39.77
C VAL A 64 -40.74 -0.70 -40.99
N GLY A 65 -41.48 -1.41 -41.86
CA GLY A 65 -41.86 -2.82 -42.06
C GLY A 65 -42.89 -2.93 -43.23
N ASN A 66 -43.03 -4.11 -43.87
CA ASN A 66 -44.22 -4.48 -44.66
C ASN A 66 -44.41 -6.02 -44.66
N HIS A 67 -45.68 -6.43 -44.64
CA HIS A 67 -46.18 -7.79 -44.42
C HIS A 67 -45.99 -8.70 -45.64
N GLN A 68 -44.88 -9.44 -45.71
CA GLN A 68 -44.77 -10.61 -46.58
C GLN A 68 -44.03 -11.74 -45.85
N ILE A 69 -44.67 -12.90 -45.74
CA ILE A 69 -44.09 -14.07 -45.08
C ILE A 69 -43.30 -14.85 -46.13
N VAL A 70 -41.97 -14.80 -45.98
CA VAL A 70 -41.03 -15.80 -46.47
C VAL A 70 -40.26 -16.27 -45.24
N LEU A 71 -40.36 -17.56 -44.90
CA LEU A 71 -39.68 -18.13 -43.74
C LEU A 71 -38.19 -18.33 -44.07
N SER A 72 -37.37 -17.37 -43.67
CA SER A 72 -35.92 -17.52 -43.63
C SER A 72 -35.51 -18.44 -42.48
N THR A 73 -34.54 -19.32 -42.72
CA THR A 73 -33.85 -20.05 -41.65
C THR A 73 -33.38 -19.03 -40.60
N PRO A 74 -33.78 -19.17 -39.32
CA PRO A 74 -33.41 -18.20 -38.30
C PRO A 74 -31.88 -18.18 -38.17
N GLN A 75 -31.28 -17.06 -38.53
CA GLN A 75 -29.88 -16.82 -38.24
C GLN A 75 -29.76 -16.63 -36.73
N LEU A 76 -29.12 -17.61 -36.09
CA LEU A 76 -28.71 -17.50 -34.70
C LEU A 76 -27.77 -16.28 -34.58
N PRO A 77 -27.97 -15.40 -33.59
CA PRO A 77 -27.03 -14.34 -33.27
C PRO A 77 -25.62 -14.91 -33.17
N ALA A 78 -24.69 -14.39 -33.96
CA ALA A 78 -23.29 -14.84 -33.95
C ALA A 78 -22.59 -14.57 -32.60
N ALA A 79 -23.17 -13.71 -31.75
CA ALA A 79 -22.85 -13.59 -30.34
C ALA A 79 -24.08 -13.14 -29.55
N PHE A 80 -24.33 -13.81 -28.43
CA PHE A 80 -25.28 -13.38 -27.41
C PHE A 80 -24.49 -12.67 -26.30
N SER A 81 -24.78 -11.40 -26.01
CA SER A 81 -24.29 -10.78 -24.78
C SER A 81 -25.16 -11.22 -23.61
N LEU A 82 -24.57 -11.90 -22.63
CA LEU A 82 -25.25 -12.31 -21.40
C LEU A 82 -25.49 -11.12 -20.43
N GLU A 83 -25.05 -9.92 -20.79
CA GLU A 83 -25.15 -8.72 -19.97
C GLU A 83 -26.62 -8.32 -19.70
N SER A 84 -27.48 -8.37 -20.70
CA SER A 84 -28.92 -8.07 -20.57
C SER A 84 -29.70 -9.14 -19.80
N LEU A 85 -29.12 -10.32 -19.59
CA LEU A 85 -29.66 -11.41 -18.76
C LEU A 85 -29.16 -11.35 -17.31
N ARG A 86 -28.18 -10.48 -17.00
CA ARG A 86 -27.63 -10.30 -15.65
C ARG A 86 -28.32 -9.14 -14.96
N THR A 87 -29.21 -9.46 -14.03
CA THR A 87 -29.76 -8.47 -13.09
C THR A 87 -28.85 -8.35 -11.87
N GLY A 88 -27.90 -7.42 -11.91
CA GLY A 88 -27.11 -7.05 -10.72
C GLY A 88 -25.68 -6.61 -11.00
N LYS A 89 -25.17 -5.69 -10.19
CA LYS A 89 -23.74 -5.33 -10.15
C LYS A 89 -22.97 -6.43 -9.44
N SER A 90 -22.00 -7.03 -10.11
CA SER A 90 -21.04 -7.93 -9.46
C SER A 90 -19.85 -7.11 -8.99
N ILE A 91 -19.67 -7.01 -7.68
CA ILE A 91 -18.45 -6.46 -7.08
C ILE A 91 -17.49 -7.66 -6.96
N THR A 92 -16.43 -7.66 -7.76
CA THR A 92 -15.40 -8.69 -7.73
C THR A 92 -14.07 -8.03 -7.43
N PHE A 93 -13.23 -8.72 -6.64
CA PHE A 93 -11.81 -8.39 -6.62
C PHE A 93 -11.21 -8.85 -7.95
N GLU A 94 -10.33 -8.04 -8.50
CA GLU A 94 -9.65 -8.33 -9.77
C GLU A 94 -8.83 -9.63 -9.69
N ASP A 95 -8.26 -9.91 -8.51
CA ASP A 95 -7.67 -11.19 -8.15
C ASP A 95 -7.99 -11.54 -6.68
N PRO A 96 -9.09 -12.27 -6.41
CA PRO A 96 -9.48 -12.62 -5.06
C PRO A 96 -8.49 -13.60 -4.39
N LEU A 97 -7.72 -14.36 -5.16
CA LEU A 97 -6.72 -15.30 -4.63
C LEU A 97 -5.47 -14.56 -4.16
N ALA A 98 -5.04 -13.52 -4.89
CA ALA A 98 -3.95 -12.65 -4.45
C ALA A 98 -4.28 -11.94 -3.13
N VAL A 99 -5.50 -11.39 -3.01
CA VAL A 99 -5.97 -10.74 -1.78
C VAL A 99 -6.01 -11.73 -0.60
N ALA A 100 -6.53 -12.94 -0.83
CA ALA A 100 -6.56 -13.98 0.20
C ALA A 100 -5.15 -14.41 0.63
N SER A 101 -4.22 -14.58 -0.32
CA SER A 101 -2.83 -14.98 -0.03
C SER A 101 -2.12 -13.91 0.81
N GLN A 102 -2.29 -12.64 0.46
CA GLN A 102 -1.71 -11.53 1.21
C GLN A 102 -2.29 -11.41 2.62
N PHE A 103 -3.59 -11.68 2.79
CA PHE A 103 -4.21 -11.71 4.10
C PHE A 103 -3.67 -12.85 4.97
N ILE A 104 -3.51 -14.06 4.42
CA ILE A 104 -2.95 -15.21 5.13
C ILE A 104 -1.51 -14.93 5.55
N GLU A 105 -0.69 -14.40 4.65
CA GLU A 105 0.71 -14.05 4.96
C GLU A 105 0.80 -13.03 6.10
N VAL A 106 -0.05 -12.01 6.08
CA VAL A 106 -0.13 -11.03 7.18
C VAL A 106 -0.60 -11.68 8.49
N ALA A 107 -1.57 -12.58 8.43
CA ALA A 107 -2.06 -13.30 9.62
C ALA A 107 -0.98 -14.21 10.22
N ASP A 108 -0.18 -14.87 9.39
CA ASP A 108 0.96 -15.69 9.82
C ASP A 108 2.03 -14.82 10.49
N GLN A 109 2.40 -13.69 9.87
CA GLN A 109 3.36 -12.74 10.46
C GLN A 109 2.90 -12.19 11.82
N ILE A 110 1.61 -11.90 11.97
CA ILE A 110 1.04 -11.45 13.24
C ILE A 110 1.11 -12.58 14.28
N SER A 111 0.84 -13.82 13.88
CA SER A 111 0.91 -15.00 14.76
C SER A 111 2.33 -15.24 15.27
N ASP A 112 3.32 -15.22 14.37
CA ASP A 112 4.73 -15.36 14.71
C ASP A 112 5.22 -14.23 15.63
N ALA A 113 4.76 -13.00 15.38
CA ALA A 113 5.09 -11.85 16.22
C ALA A 113 4.49 -11.98 17.64
N MET A 114 3.27 -12.50 17.77
CA MET A 114 2.65 -12.76 19.07
C MET A 114 3.39 -13.85 19.84
N GLU A 115 3.79 -14.95 19.19
CA GLU A 115 4.57 -16.01 19.83
C GLU A 115 5.93 -15.49 20.32
N THR A 116 6.61 -14.72 19.48
CA THR A 116 7.88 -14.06 19.84
C THR A 116 7.73 -13.10 21.03
N ASP A 117 6.65 -12.31 21.10
CA ASP A 117 6.37 -11.44 22.26
C ASP A 117 6.14 -12.25 23.54
N LEU A 118 5.39 -13.36 23.46
CA LEU A 118 5.14 -14.23 24.61
C LEU A 118 6.45 -14.86 25.14
N ASP A 119 7.31 -15.33 24.25
CA ASP A 119 8.61 -15.90 24.64
C ASP A 119 9.52 -14.86 25.29
N ASN A 120 9.57 -13.65 24.72
CA ASN A 120 10.32 -12.53 25.31
C ASN A 120 9.80 -12.17 26.70
N ARG A 121 8.48 -12.11 26.89
CA ARG A 121 7.86 -11.84 28.20
C ARG A 121 8.18 -12.94 29.20
N LYS A 122 8.12 -14.20 28.78
CA LYS A 122 8.44 -15.37 29.63
C LYS A 122 9.92 -15.37 30.03
N ALA A 123 10.82 -15.07 29.10
CA ALA A 123 12.25 -14.94 29.37
C ALA A 123 12.52 -13.82 30.39
N LYS A 124 11.94 -12.64 30.20
CA LYS A 124 12.07 -11.50 31.11
C LYS A 124 11.51 -11.80 32.51
N LEU A 125 10.38 -12.50 32.59
CA LEU A 125 9.80 -12.95 33.85
C LEU A 125 10.76 -13.90 34.59
N ASN A 126 11.33 -14.87 33.88
CA ASN A 126 12.27 -15.83 34.47
C ASN A 126 13.56 -15.15 34.95
N GLN A 127 14.12 -14.23 34.17
CA GLN A 127 15.28 -13.41 34.59
C GLN A 127 14.95 -12.60 35.85
N THR A 128 13.77 -12.00 35.91
CA THR A 128 13.33 -11.22 37.09
C THR A 128 13.21 -12.12 38.34
N LYS A 129 12.65 -13.33 38.19
CA LYS A 129 12.58 -14.30 39.29
C LYS A 129 13.97 -14.69 39.79
N GLN A 130 14.88 -15.05 38.88
CA GLN A 130 16.25 -15.40 39.24
C GLN A 130 16.98 -14.25 39.95
N ALA A 131 16.85 -13.02 39.44
CA ALA A 131 17.45 -11.85 40.07
C ALA A 131 16.90 -11.61 41.49
N LYS A 132 15.57 -11.72 41.67
CA LYS A 132 14.91 -11.59 42.97
C LYS A 132 15.45 -12.60 43.96
N ASP A 133 15.54 -13.87 43.55
CA ASP A 133 15.97 -14.96 44.43
C ASP A 133 17.46 -14.83 44.78
N ALA A 134 18.30 -14.41 43.82
CA ALA A 134 19.71 -14.13 44.07
C ALA A 134 19.92 -12.96 45.05
N ILE A 135 19.14 -11.88 44.92
CA ILE A 135 19.18 -10.74 45.84
C ILE A 135 18.73 -11.19 47.23
N ALA A 136 17.64 -11.94 47.35
CA ALA A 136 17.14 -12.45 48.62
C ALA A 136 18.18 -13.34 49.33
N ALA A 137 18.81 -14.25 48.59
CA ALA A 137 19.88 -15.10 49.12
C ALA A 137 21.07 -14.27 49.63
N LYS A 138 21.50 -13.25 48.86
CA LYS A 138 22.62 -12.40 49.25
C LYS A 138 22.30 -11.50 50.44
N ALA A 139 21.06 -11.00 50.54
CA ALA A 139 20.60 -10.24 51.70
C ALA A 139 20.61 -11.08 52.98
N MET A 140 20.15 -12.34 52.91
CA MET A 140 20.22 -13.28 54.04
C MET A 140 21.67 -13.56 54.45
N ALA A 141 22.55 -13.82 53.47
CA ALA A 141 23.97 -14.06 53.73
C ALA A 141 24.64 -12.83 54.38
N LEU A 142 24.34 -11.63 53.90
CA LEU A 142 24.87 -10.39 54.45
C LEU A 142 24.38 -10.15 55.89
N LYS A 143 23.10 -10.41 56.18
CA LYS A 143 22.55 -10.30 57.53
C LYS A 143 23.28 -11.24 58.50
N LEU A 144 23.52 -12.49 58.10
CA LEU A 144 24.29 -13.44 58.90
C LEU A 144 25.73 -12.98 59.11
N GLN A 145 26.38 -12.44 58.07
CA GLN A 145 27.73 -11.91 58.17
C GLN A 145 27.79 -10.71 59.13
N GLN A 146 26.79 -9.82 59.08
CA GLN A 146 26.70 -8.67 59.98
C GLN A 146 26.56 -9.10 61.44
N GLN A 147 25.71 -10.08 61.74
CA GLN A 147 25.57 -10.63 63.09
C GLN A 147 26.90 -11.22 63.59
N ARG A 148 27.56 -12.04 62.76
CA ARG A 148 28.88 -12.61 63.09
C ARG A 148 29.94 -11.53 63.34
N TYR A 149 29.91 -10.46 62.56
CA TYR A 149 30.81 -9.33 62.76
C TYR A 149 30.54 -8.63 64.09
N GLN A 150 29.27 -8.34 64.40
CA GLN A 150 28.86 -7.71 65.65
C GLN A 150 29.28 -8.54 66.87
N GLU A 151 29.05 -9.86 66.85
CA GLU A 151 29.48 -10.76 67.91
C GLU A 151 31.00 -10.76 68.10
N LYS A 152 31.76 -10.81 66.99
CA LYS A 152 33.23 -10.76 67.05
C LYS A 152 33.74 -9.44 67.59
N ALA A 153 33.19 -8.33 67.11
CA ALA A 153 33.55 -6.99 67.58
C ALA A 153 33.28 -6.86 69.08
N TYR A 154 32.08 -7.25 69.54
CA TYR A 154 31.74 -7.22 70.96
C TYR A 154 32.70 -8.04 71.82
N ARG A 155 33.07 -9.25 71.38
CA ARG A 155 34.03 -10.08 72.12
C ARG A 155 35.41 -9.43 72.21
N ILE A 156 35.90 -8.87 71.10
CA ILE A 156 37.19 -8.16 71.08
C ILE A 156 37.15 -6.95 72.01
N ASP A 157 36.10 -6.14 71.94
CA ASP A 157 35.94 -4.94 72.77
C ASP A 157 35.87 -5.30 74.26
N SER A 158 35.12 -6.36 74.61
CA SER A 158 35.05 -6.87 75.98
C SER A 158 36.42 -7.35 76.48
N GLU A 159 37.12 -8.16 75.69
CA GLU A 159 38.44 -8.68 76.06
C GLU A 159 39.47 -7.55 76.19
N GLN A 160 39.42 -6.55 75.30
CA GLN A 160 40.26 -5.36 75.40
C GLN A 160 39.98 -4.56 76.67
N SER A 161 38.71 -4.40 77.05
CA SER A 161 38.33 -3.74 78.30
C SER A 161 38.91 -4.49 79.50
N ASP A 162 38.68 -5.80 79.59
CA ASP A 162 39.17 -6.64 80.70
C ASP A 162 40.69 -6.57 80.85
N GLN A 163 41.42 -6.63 79.72
CA GLN A 163 42.88 -6.51 79.73
C GLN A 163 43.34 -5.09 80.12
N THR A 164 42.62 -4.06 79.70
CA THR A 164 42.96 -2.66 80.04
C THR A 164 42.72 -2.39 81.52
N ASP A 165 41.62 -2.87 82.07
CA ASP A 165 41.31 -2.76 83.50
C ASP A 165 42.33 -3.52 84.34
N SER A 166 42.67 -4.77 83.95
CA SER A 166 43.72 -5.56 84.60
C SER A 166 45.09 -4.86 84.57
N LEU A 167 45.45 -4.24 83.43
CA LEU A 167 46.68 -3.47 83.30
C LEU A 167 46.67 -2.25 84.23
N LYS A 168 45.55 -1.54 84.31
CA LYS A 168 45.40 -0.38 85.19
C LYS A 168 45.58 -0.78 86.66
N GLU A 169 44.94 -1.86 87.11
CA GLU A 169 45.11 -2.39 88.47
C GLU A 169 46.56 -2.77 88.76
N ALA A 170 47.24 -3.42 87.82
CA ALA A 170 48.66 -3.78 87.96
C ALA A 170 49.57 -2.54 88.06
N LEU A 171 49.29 -1.49 87.29
CA LEU A 171 50.01 -0.21 87.35
C LEU A 171 49.78 0.52 88.67
N GLU A 172 48.54 0.53 89.17
CA GLU A 172 48.19 1.14 90.46
C GLU A 172 48.88 0.41 91.63
N LEU A 173 48.93 -0.93 91.60
CA LEU A 173 49.65 -1.74 92.59
C LEU A 173 51.15 -1.43 92.59
N LEU A 174 51.77 -1.33 91.41
CA LEU A 174 53.20 -1.03 91.28
C LEU A 174 53.52 0.38 91.80
N GLN A 175 52.64 1.36 91.56
CA GLN A 175 52.77 2.71 92.14
C GLN A 175 52.64 2.70 93.67
N ALA A 176 51.75 1.89 94.23
CA ALA A 176 51.56 1.78 95.67
C ALA A 176 52.79 1.19 96.39
N LEU A 177 53.50 0.25 95.75
CA LEU A 177 54.72 -0.38 96.28
C LEU A 177 55.96 0.53 96.23
N GLY A 178 55.94 1.59 95.41
CA GLY A 178 57.03 2.56 95.28
C GLY A 178 56.99 3.72 96.29
N LYS A 179 56.03 3.72 97.22
CA LYS A 179 55.92 4.65 98.35
C LYS A 179 56.32 3.96 99.65
#